data_AF-A0A661K156-F1
#
_entry.id   AF-A0A661K156-F1
#
_cell.length_a   1.000
_cell.length_b   1.000
_cell.length_c   1.000
_cell.angle_alpha   90.00
_cell.angle_beta   90.00
_cell.angle_gamma   90.00
#
_symmetry.space_group_name_H-M   'P 1'
#
loop_
_entity.id
_entity.type
_entity.pdbx_description
1 polymer ?
#
loop_
_entity_poly.entity_id
_entity_poly.type
_entity_poly.pdbx_seq_one_letter_code
_entity_poly.pdbx_strand_id
1 'polypeptide(L)' 'MAKKVNYIELLKHLPKTNCKECGEISCMAFAVKLAKHEATLAECKPLFQRDYENDRKALEKLIEEYGLKAA' A
#
# COMPACT_ATOMS: atom_id res chain seq x y z
N MET A 1 -3.30 3.65 -21.40
CA MET A 1 -4.08 2.54 -20.80
C MET A 1 -3.77 2.53 -19.31
N ALA A 2 -4.75 2.69 -18.42
CA ALA A 2 -4.50 2.63 -16.98
C ALA A 2 -4.11 1.18 -16.62
N LYS A 3 -2.84 0.98 -16.20
CA LYS A 3 -2.35 -0.34 -15.83
C LYS A 3 -2.86 -0.64 -14.43
N LYS A 4 -3.66 -1.69 -14.28
CA LYS A 4 -4.18 -2.10 -12.96
C LYS A 4 -3.07 -2.73 -12.14
N VAL A 5 -2.77 -2.17 -10.96
CA VAL A 5 -1.78 -2.77 -10.06
C VAL A 5 -2.40 -4.01 -9.41
N ASN A 6 -1.62 -5.10 -9.31
CA ASN A 6 -2.08 -6.31 -8.64
C ASN A 6 -1.94 -6.11 -7.13
N TYR A 7 -3.04 -6.24 -6.38
CA TYR A 7 -3.03 -6.09 -4.92
C TYR A 7 -2.07 -7.07 -4.24
N ILE A 8 -1.75 -8.21 -4.85
CA ILE A 8 -0.76 -9.15 -4.35
C ILE A 8 0.64 -8.52 -4.32
N GLU A 9 1.01 -7.73 -5.34
CA GLU A 9 2.29 -7.02 -5.36
C GLU A 9 2.36 -5.95 -4.28
N LEU A 10 1.26 -5.21 -4.08
CA LEU A 10 1.16 -4.25 -2.97
C LEU A 10 1.30 -4.94 -1.61
N LEU A 11 0.57 -6.05 -1.42
CA LEU A 11 0.57 -6.80 -0.16
C LEU A 11 1.97 -7.29 0.21
N LYS A 12 2.80 -7.69 -0.76
CA LYS A 12 4.16 -8.19 -0.49
C LYS A 12 5.00 -7.20 0.31
N HIS A 13 4.82 -5.91 0.06
CA HIS A 13 5.54 -4.80 0.69
C HIS A 13 4.80 -4.15 1.86
N LEU A 14 3.58 -4.60 2.19
CA LEU A 14 2.94 -4.12 3.41
C LEU A 14 3.55 -4.80 4.65
N PRO A 15 3.50 -4.14 5.82
CA PRO A 15 3.97 -4.70 7.10
C PRO A 15 3.31 -6.02 7.52
N LYS A 16 2.14 -6.37 6.95
CA LYS A 16 1.36 -7.59 7.24
C LYS A 16 1.02 -7.80 8.72
N THR A 17 1.03 -6.74 9.53
CA THR A 17 0.71 -6.79 10.96
C THR A 17 -0.78 -6.98 11.25
N ASN A 18 -1.66 -6.72 10.27
CA ASN A 18 -3.12 -6.68 10.44
C ASN A 18 -3.56 -5.81 11.64
N CYS A 19 -2.84 -4.71 11.91
CA CYS A 19 -3.06 -3.82 13.06
C CYS A 19 -4.40 -3.08 13.04
N LYS A 20 -5.04 -2.94 11.87
CA LYS A 20 -6.29 -2.21 11.64
C LYS A 20 -6.21 -0.69 11.89
N GLU A 21 -5.01 -0.13 12.00
CA GLU A 21 -4.81 1.32 12.22
C GLU A 21 -5.25 2.19 11.04
N CYS A 22 -5.35 1.61 9.84
CA CYS A 22 -5.91 2.22 8.63
C CYS A 22 -7.45 2.02 8.50
N GLY A 23 -8.11 1.40 9.48
CA GLY A 23 -9.55 1.13 9.44
C GLY A 23 -9.95 -0.15 8.69
N GLU A 24 -9.01 -0.83 8.03
CA GLU A 24 -9.27 -2.08 7.33
C GLU A 24 -9.14 -3.32 8.22
N ILE A 25 -9.96 -4.34 7.94
CA ILE A 25 -9.97 -5.60 8.71
C ILE A 25 -8.68 -6.44 8.58
N SER A 26 -7.89 -6.20 7.54
CA SER A 26 -6.61 -6.87 7.28
C SER A 26 -5.73 -6.05 6.32
N CYS A 27 -4.43 -6.33 6.30
CA CYS A 27 -3.50 -5.75 5.31
C CYS A 27 -3.87 -6.14 3.86
N MET A 28 -4.50 -7.30 3.68
CA MET A 28 -5.02 -7.74 2.38
C MET A 28 -6.15 -6.81 1.91
N ALA A 29 -7.11 -6.50 2.78
CA ALA A 29 -8.21 -5.58 2.47
C ALA A 29 -7.67 -4.18 2.11
N PHE A 30 -6.68 -3.70 2.85
CA PHE A 30 -5.99 -2.45 2.55
C PHE A 30 -5.28 -2.49 1.17
N ALA A 31 -4.56 -3.57 0.84
CA ALA A 31 -3.93 -3.73 -0.47
C ALA A 31 -4.96 -3.72 -1.63
N VAL A 32 -6.13 -4.31 -1.43
CA VAL A 32 -7.22 -4.27 -2.43
C VAL A 32 -7.73 -2.84 -2.61
N LYS A 33 -7.91 -2.08 -1.53
CA LYS A 33 -8.32 -0.66 -1.61
C LYS A 33 -7.28 0.21 -2.29
N LEU A 34 -6.00 0.06 -1.96
CA LEU A 34 -4.90 0.74 -2.65
C LEU A 34 -4.92 0.45 -4.16
N ALA A 35 -5.12 -0.82 -4.54
CA ALA A 35 -5.20 -1.22 -5.96
C ALA A 35 -6.43 -0.65 -6.70
N LYS A 36 -7.44 -0.19 -5.96
CA LYS A 36 -8.65 0.47 -6.47
C LYS A 36 -8.63 2.00 -6.35
N HIS A 37 -7.58 2.58 -5.76
CA HIS A 37 -7.52 4.02 -5.41
C HIS A 37 -8.55 4.45 -4.37
N GLU A 38 -8.99 3.52 -3.53
CA GLU A 38 -9.93 3.79 -2.43
C GLU A 38 -9.20 4.10 -1.10
N ALA A 39 -7.87 4.06 -1.09
CA ALA A 39 -7.00 4.37 0.05
C ALA A 39 -5.65 4.93 -0.44
N THR A 40 -4.92 5.62 0.43
CA THR A 40 -3.52 6.06 0.18
C THR A 40 -2.52 5.38 1.12
N LEU A 41 -1.24 5.37 0.76
CA LEU A 41 -0.19 4.76 1.60
C LEU A 41 -0.14 5.40 3.00
N ALA A 42 -0.39 6.71 3.10
CA ALA A 42 -0.34 7.50 4.34
C ALA A 42 -1.29 6.96 5.44
N GLU A 43 -2.35 6.25 5.06
CA GLU A 43 -3.28 5.64 6.00
C GLU A 43 -2.66 4.45 6.75
N CYS A 44 -1.64 3.79 6.19
CA CYS A 44 -0.92 2.71 6.86
C CYS A 44 0.18 3.25 7.78
N LYS A 45 -0.17 3.67 8.99
CA LYS A 45 0.79 4.24 9.96
C LYS A 45 2.04 3.37 10.20
N PRO A 46 1.94 2.02 10.34
CA PRO A 46 3.14 1.20 10.53
C PRO A 46 4.12 1.28 9.36
N LEU A 47 3.64 1.47 8.12
CA LEU A 47 4.49 1.56 6.94
C LEU A 47 5.47 2.74 6.98
N PHE A 48 5.21 3.77 7.80
CA PHE A 48 6.09 4.92 7.97
C PHE A 48 7.12 4.75 9.10
N GLN A 49 7.11 3.62 9.80
CA GLN A 49 8.15 3.30 10.78
C GLN A 49 9.47 2.98 10.06
N ARG A 50 10.60 3.22 10.76
CA ARG A 50 11.95 3.05 10.20
C ARG A 50 12.19 1.64 9.66
N ASP A 51 11.60 0.64 10.31
CA ASP A 51 11.76 -0.78 9.95
C ASP A 51 11.20 -1.11 8.55
N TYR A 52 10.26 -0.30 8.04
CA TYR A 52 9.60 -0.52 6.75
C TYR A 52 9.99 0.51 5.69
N GLU A 53 11.06 1.29 5.90
CA GLU A 53 11.44 2.38 4.97
C GLU A 53 11.71 1.86 3.55
N ASN A 54 12.39 0.71 3.42
CA ASN A 54 12.69 0.12 2.11
C ASN A 54 11.43 -0.37 1.40
N ASP A 55 10.52 -1.00 2.14
CA ASP A 55 9.24 -1.47 1.62
C ASP A 55 8.32 -0.32 1.21
N ARG A 56 8.30 0.77 2.01
CA ARG A 56 7.57 1.99 1.68
C ARG A 56 8.08 2.61 0.38
N LYS A 57 9.40 2.77 0.22
CA LYS A 57 10.00 3.29 -1.01
C LYS A 57 9.69 2.41 -2.23
N ALA A 58 9.70 1.09 -2.05
CA ALA A 58 9.31 0.16 -3.11
C ALA A 58 7.84 0.33 -3.51
N LEU A 59 6.94 0.50 -2.53
CA LEU A 59 5.52 0.77 -2.76
C LEU A 59 5.28 2.12 -3.46
N GLU A 60 5.93 3.18 -3.02
CA GLU A 60 5.86 4.52 -3.62
C GLU A 60 6.22 4.43 -5.12
N LYS A 61 7.37 3.81 -5.43
CA LYS A 61 7.81 3.61 -6.81
C LYS A 61 6.85 2.75 -7.62
N LEU A 62 6.36 1.64 -7.06
CA LEU A 62 5.40 0.76 -7.72
C LEU A 62 4.10 1.50 -8.04
N ILE A 63 3.62 2.34 -7.12
CA ILE A 63 2.40 3.13 -7.29
C ILE A 63 2.62 4.20 -8.39
N GLU A 64 3.75 4.90 -8.36
CA GLU A 64 4.12 5.88 -9.40
C GLU A 64 4.21 5.25 -10.81
N GLU A 65 4.87 4.10 -10.96
CA GLU A 65 5.02 3.40 -12.24
C GLU A 65 3.69 2.98 -12.86
N TYR A 66 2.68 2.72 -12.04
CA TYR A 66 1.34 2.33 -12.48
C TYR A 66 0.44 3.55 -12.74
N GLY A 67 0.99 4.78 -12.65
CA GLY A 67 0.28 6.03 -12.88
C GLY A 67 -0.63 6.43 -11.72
N LEU A 68 -0.35 5.90 -10.53
CA LEU A 68 -1.11 6.16 -9.32
C LEU A 68 -0.41 7.29 -8.58
N LYS A 69 -1.14 8.35 -8.23
CA LYS A 69 -0.54 9.42 -7.43
C LYS A 69 -0.42 8.94 -5.98
N ALA A 70 0.81 8.88 -5.47
CA ALA A 70 1.06 8.85 -4.04
C ALA A 70 0.65 10.22 -3.47
N ALA A 71 -0.58 10.30 -2.94
CA ALA A 71 -1.09 11.49 -2.28
C ALA A 71 -0.86 11.40 -0.77
#